data_AF-A0A3S4GP00-F1
#
_entry.id   AF-A0A3S4GP00-F1
#
_cell.length_a   1.000
_cell.length_b   1.000
_cell.length_c   1.000
_cell.angle_alpha   90.00
_cell.angle_beta   90.00
_cell.angle_gamma   90.00
#
_symmetry.space_group_name_H-M   'P 1'
#
loop_
_entity.id
_entity.type
_entity.pdbx_description
1 polymer ?
#
loop_
_entity_poly.entity_id
_entity_poly.type
_entity_poly.pdbx_seq_one_letter_code
_entity_poly.pdbx_strand_id
1 'polypeptide(L)'
;MVDFSAPYFPAEQSIVVAQDSQVDSLAALKNEKVGVVNSSTGDIVVSEVLGKNSTAIKRFDNTPLMLQELFEDGVSAAVGDVGVVKYYIKQHPEKQFKAGAGCQI
;
A
#
# COMPACT_ATOMS: atom_id res chain seq x y z
N MET A 1 -10.33 -9.16 -23.52
CA MET A 1 -10.49 -7.74 -23.89
C MET A 1 -11.60 -7.20 -23.04
N VAL A 2 -11.39 -6.05 -22.38
CA VAL A 2 -12.37 -5.42 -21.49
C VAL A 2 -12.58 -3.99 -21.96
N ASP A 3 -13.82 -3.51 -21.90
CA ASP A 3 -14.19 -2.13 -22.22
C ASP A 3 -14.62 -1.41 -20.93
N PHE A 4 -14.11 -0.20 -20.72
CA PHE A 4 -14.41 0.61 -19.56
C PHE A 4 -15.48 1.67 -19.89
N SER A 5 -16.36 1.97 -18.94
CA SER A 5 -17.23 3.15 -19.02
C SER A 5 -16.41 4.44 -18.88
N ALA A 6 -17.09 5.59 -18.96
CA ALA A 6 -16.49 6.84 -18.51
C ALA A 6 -16.02 6.71 -17.04
N PRO A 7 -14.84 7.26 -16.69
CA PRO A 7 -14.32 7.21 -15.32
C PRO A 7 -15.26 7.93 -14.36
N TYR A 8 -15.48 7.34 -13.19
CA TYR A 8 -16.42 7.85 -12.19
C TYR A 8 -15.76 8.28 -10.87
N PHE A 9 -14.48 7.97 -10.66
CA PHE A 9 -13.75 8.32 -9.44
C PHE A 9 -12.23 8.42 -9.70
N PRO A 10 -11.57 9.51 -9.29
CA PRO A 10 -10.11 9.58 -9.27
C PRO A 10 -9.57 8.85 -8.03
N ALA A 11 -8.90 7.73 -8.25
CA ALA A 11 -8.21 6.98 -7.20
C ALA A 11 -6.69 7.16 -7.34
N GLU A 12 -6.03 7.37 -6.22
CA GLU A 12 -4.57 7.51 -6.14
C GLU A 12 -4.03 6.46 -5.15
N GLN A 13 -2.81 6.01 -5.38
CA GLN A 13 -2.17 5.08 -4.46
C GLN A 13 -1.57 5.85 -3.27
N SER A 14 -1.44 5.18 -2.13
CA SER A 14 -0.82 5.72 -0.93
C SER A 14 0.10 4.68 -0.31
N ILE A 15 1.25 5.15 0.18
CA ILE A 15 2.06 4.36 1.12
C ILE A 15 1.42 4.46 2.52
N VAL A 16 1.30 3.33 3.19
CA VAL A 16 0.76 3.18 4.54
C VAL A 16 1.81 2.53 5.41
N VAL A 17 2.04 3.10 6.59
CA VAL A 17 3.05 2.62 7.53
C VAL A 17 2.57 2.76 8.98
N ALA A 18 3.26 2.07 9.89
CA ALA A 18 3.13 2.31 11.33
C ALA A 18 3.45 3.76 11.69
N GLN A 19 2.87 4.28 12.78
CA GLN A 19 2.97 5.69 13.16
C GLN A 19 4.40 6.17 13.40
N ASP A 20 5.28 5.30 13.87
CA ASP A 20 6.69 5.54 14.18
C ASP A 20 7.64 5.31 12.99
N SER A 21 7.15 4.76 11.88
CA SER A 21 7.96 4.48 10.69
C SER A 21 8.57 5.75 10.07
N GLN A 22 9.78 5.61 9.55
CA GLN A 22 10.51 6.67 8.83
C GLN A 22 10.30 6.65 7.32
N VAL A 23 9.55 5.67 6.80
CA VAL A 23 9.26 5.57 5.37
C VAL A 23 8.32 6.70 4.96
N ASP A 24 8.79 7.56 4.06
CA ASP A 24 8.08 8.76 3.60
C ASP A 24 7.93 8.84 2.08
N SER A 25 8.55 7.92 1.33
CA SER A 25 8.67 8.02 -0.11
C SER A 25 8.79 6.65 -0.79
N LEU A 26 8.46 6.59 -2.09
CA LEU A 26 8.70 5.41 -2.91
C LEU A 26 10.17 4.96 -2.90
N ALA A 27 11.11 5.91 -2.85
CA ALA A 27 12.54 5.58 -2.81
C ALA A 27 12.92 4.84 -1.53
N ALA A 28 12.31 5.21 -0.39
CA ALA A 28 12.53 4.54 0.89
C ALA A 28 12.09 3.06 0.85
N LEU A 29 11.10 2.71 0.03
CA LEU A 29 10.61 1.33 -0.11
C LEU A 29 11.68 0.34 -0.58
N LYS A 30 12.77 0.80 -1.22
CA LYS A 30 13.85 -0.07 -1.71
C LYS A 30 14.53 -0.89 -0.61
N ASN A 31 14.44 -0.44 0.63
CA ASN A 31 15.03 -1.13 1.78
C ASN A 31 13.98 -1.83 2.65
N GLU A 32 12.72 -1.88 2.20
CA GLU A 32 11.61 -2.33 3.02
C GLU A 32 10.94 -3.59 2.48
N LYS A 33 10.27 -4.33 3.37
CA LYS A 33 9.29 -5.34 2.98
C LYS A 33 7.96 -4.65 2.73
N VAL A 34 7.42 -4.78 1.53
CA VAL A 34 6.24 -4.02 1.10
C VAL A 34 5.08 -4.96 0.81
N GLY A 35 3.95 -4.72 1.48
CA GLY A 35 2.69 -5.39 1.25
C GLY A 35 1.90 -4.74 0.11
N VAL A 36 1.35 -5.55 -0.78
CA VAL A 36 0.44 -5.12 -1.86
C VAL A 36 -0.68 -6.13 -2.03
N VAL A 37 -1.82 -5.70 -2.59
CA VAL A 37 -2.83 -6.65 -3.08
C VAL A 37 -2.38 -7.20 -4.43
N ASN A 38 -2.42 -8.52 -4.58
CA ASN A 38 -1.96 -9.21 -5.78
C ASN A 38 -2.66 -8.68 -7.04
N SER A 39 -1.88 -8.38 -8.09
CA SER A 39 -2.42 -7.90 -9.39
C SER A 39 -3.20 -6.57 -9.30
N SER A 40 -2.97 -5.77 -8.26
CA SER A 40 -3.50 -4.41 -8.13
C SER A 40 -2.58 -3.35 -8.77
N THR A 41 -3.07 -2.13 -8.91
CA THR A 41 -2.26 -0.96 -9.26
C THR A 41 -1.12 -0.71 -8.26
N GLY A 42 -1.35 -0.98 -6.96
CA GLY A 42 -0.30 -0.92 -5.95
C GLY A 42 0.83 -1.94 -6.18
N ASP A 43 0.49 -3.16 -6.61
CA ASP A 43 1.49 -4.19 -6.99
C ASP A 43 2.31 -3.74 -8.19
N ILE A 44 1.67 -3.13 -9.20
CA ILE A 44 2.38 -2.58 -10.36
C ILE A 44 3.40 -1.51 -9.91
N VAL A 45 2.95 -0.51 -9.14
CA VAL A 45 3.81 0.59 -8.67
C VAL A 45 5.00 0.06 -7.87
N VAL A 46 4.77 -0.83 -6.91
CA VAL A 46 5.84 -1.39 -6.08
C VAL A 46 6.76 -2.29 -6.89
N SER A 47 6.22 -3.06 -7.83
CA SER A 47 7.01 -3.92 -8.74
C SER A 47 7.90 -3.11 -9.68
N GLU A 48 7.51 -1.90 -10.08
CA GLU A 48 8.37 -1.00 -10.86
C GLU A 48 9.53 -0.44 -10.03
N VAL A 49 9.31 -0.19 -8.73
CA VAL A 49 10.32 0.36 -7.82
C VAL A 49 11.31 -0.71 -7.33
N LEU A 50 10.81 -1.90 -6.98
CA LEU A 50 11.59 -2.98 -6.36
C LEU A 50 12.02 -4.07 -7.33
N GLY A 51 11.40 -4.12 -8.52
CA GLY A 51 11.54 -5.20 -9.48
C GLY A 51 10.47 -6.27 -9.31
N LYS A 52 9.88 -6.70 -10.43
CA LYS A 52 8.74 -7.65 -10.49
C LYS A 52 8.94 -8.93 -9.69
N ASN A 53 10.17 -9.44 -9.66
CA ASN A 53 10.54 -10.69 -8.99
C ASN A 53 11.17 -10.47 -7.60
N SER A 54 11.08 -9.26 -7.05
CA SER A 54 11.65 -8.97 -5.73
C SER A 54 10.96 -9.78 -4.64
N THR A 55 11.77 -10.44 -3.81
CA THR A 55 11.30 -11.17 -2.63
C THR A 55 10.88 -10.24 -1.48
N ALA A 56 11.12 -8.93 -1.63
CA ALA A 56 10.65 -7.92 -0.68
C ALA A 56 9.15 -7.58 -0.85
N ILE A 57 8.53 -7.98 -1.97
CA ILE A 57 7.11 -7.75 -2.23
C ILE A 57 6.29 -8.92 -1.67
N LYS A 58 5.50 -8.69 -0.62
CA LYS A 58 4.48 -9.62 -0.16
C LYS A 58 3.14 -9.30 -0.82
N ARG A 59 2.58 -10.27 -1.54
CA ARG A 59 1.30 -10.14 -2.25
C ARG A 59 0.19 -10.82 -1.45
N PHE A 60 -0.90 -10.10 -1.22
CA PHE A 60 -2.05 -10.54 -0.45
C PHE A 60 -3.32 -10.60 -1.31
N ASP A 61 -4.29 -11.40 -0.89
CA ASP A 61 -5.56 -11.53 -1.62
C ASP A 61 -6.48 -10.31 -1.49
N ASN A 62 -6.32 -9.52 -0.42
CA ASN A 62 -7.15 -8.34 -0.17
C ASN A 62 -6.49 -7.33 0.79
N THR A 63 -7.02 -6.11 0.79
CA THR A 63 -6.51 -4.98 1.57
C THR A 63 -6.54 -5.23 3.09
N PRO A 64 -7.61 -5.80 3.69
CA PRO A 64 -7.61 -6.11 5.13
C PRO A 64 -6.48 -7.04 5.56
N LEU A 65 -6.19 -8.11 4.80
CA LEU A 65 -5.07 -9.02 5.12
C LEU A 65 -3.72 -8.31 5.02
N MET A 66 -3.51 -7.52 3.96
CA MET A 66 -2.30 -6.72 3.80
C MET A 66 -2.10 -5.74 4.98
N LEU A 67 -3.16 -5.04 5.40
CA LEU A 67 -3.10 -4.10 6.52
C LEU A 67 -2.98 -4.81 7.88
N GLN A 68 -3.49 -6.02 8.02
CA GLN A 68 -3.23 -6.84 9.22
C GLN A 68 -1.75 -7.19 9.33
N GLU A 69 -1.12 -7.61 8.23
CA GLU A 69 0.32 -7.92 8.21
C GLU A 69 1.20 -6.70 8.44
N LEU A 70 0.75 -5.50 8.04
CA LEU A 70 1.42 -4.26 8.40
C LEU A 70 1.32 -3.98 9.91
N PHE A 71 0.17 -4.28 10.53
CA PHE A 71 -0.02 -4.12 11.97
C PHE A 71 0.80 -5.11 12.81
N GLU A 72 1.02 -6.32 12.28
CA GLU A 72 1.77 -7.39 12.94
C GLU A 72 3.28 -7.39 12.61
N ASP A 73 3.80 -6.28 12.07
CA ASP A 73 5.20 -6.11 11.65
C ASP A 73 5.68 -7.16 10.61
N GLY A 74 4.74 -7.81 9.92
CA GLY A 74 5.00 -8.76 8.84
C GLY A 74 5.49 -8.10 7.55
N VAL A 75 5.18 -6.81 7.37
CA VAL A 75 5.69 -5.88 6.35
C VAL A 75 5.96 -4.52 6.99
N SER A 76 6.92 -3.76 6.49
CA SER A 76 7.25 -2.42 7.01
C SER A 76 6.37 -1.32 6.40
N ALA A 77 5.83 -1.58 5.21
CA ALA A 77 4.97 -0.66 4.48
C ALA A 77 3.94 -1.43 3.66
N ALA A 78 2.82 -0.77 3.36
CA ALA A 78 1.82 -1.26 2.44
C ALA A 78 1.47 -0.20 1.38
N VAL A 79 1.11 -0.61 0.17
CA VAL A 79 0.69 0.31 -0.89
C VAL A 79 -0.70 -0.08 -1.39
N GLY A 80 -1.62 0.88 -1.39
CA GLY A 80 -2.99 0.69 -1.89
C GLY A 80 -3.78 1.98 -2.04
N ASP A 81 -5.02 1.88 -2.51
CA ASP A 81 -5.86 3.03 -2.80
C ASP A 81 -6.14 3.92 -1.57
N VAL A 82 -5.89 5.21 -1.71
CA VAL A 82 -5.99 6.19 -0.62
C VAL A 82 -7.36 6.21 0.06
N GLY A 83 -8.45 6.04 -0.70
CA GLY A 83 -9.81 6.05 -0.16
C GLY A 83 -10.08 4.86 0.76
N VAL A 84 -9.63 3.67 0.36
CA VAL A 84 -9.81 2.42 1.12
C VAL A 84 -8.96 2.45 2.38
N VAL A 85 -7.70 2.88 2.26
CA VAL A 85 -6.79 3.03 3.40
C VAL A 85 -7.34 4.03 4.42
N LYS A 86 -7.73 5.23 3.99
CA LYS A 86 -8.29 6.26 4.88
C LYS A 86 -9.53 5.75 5.61
N TYR A 87 -10.40 5.03 4.89
CA TYR A 87 -11.56 4.40 5.50
C TYR A 87 -11.16 3.38 6.57
N TYR A 88 -10.19 2.51 6.26
CA TYR A 88 -9.71 1.49 7.20
C TYR A 88 -9.11 2.11 8.47
N ILE A 89 -8.23 3.10 8.34
CA ILE A 89 -7.62 3.81 9.50
C ILE A 89 -8.70 4.45 10.37
N LYS A 90 -9.73 5.03 9.76
CA LYS A 90 -10.85 5.63 10.48
C LYS A 90 -11.66 4.60 11.28
N GLN A 91 -11.80 3.38 10.75
CA GLN A 91 -12.52 2.28 11.43
C GLN A 91 -11.67 1.55 12.48
N HIS A 92 -10.35 1.69 12.41
CA HIS A 92 -9.38 0.99 13.28
C HIS A 92 -8.37 1.96 13.91
N PRO A 93 -8.82 2.95 14.71
CA PRO A 93 -7.93 3.93 15.31
C PRO A 93 -6.86 3.31 16.24
N GLU A 94 -7.14 2.14 16.82
CA GLU A 94 -6.22 1.37 17.67
C GLU A 94 -4.96 0.91 16.93
N LYS A 95 -5.02 0.76 15.60
CA LYS A 95 -3.91 0.26 14.79
C LYS A 95 -2.83 1.29 14.51
N GLN A 96 -3.09 2.57 14.78
CA GLN A 96 -2.09 3.65 14.73
C GLN A 96 -1.27 3.65 13.43
N PHE A 97 -1.97 3.66 12.30
CA PHE A 97 -1.35 3.83 10.99
C PHE A 97 -1.26 5.30 10.59
N LYS A 98 -0.28 5.63 9.76
CA LYS A 98 -0.22 6.89 9.02
C LYS A 98 -0.03 6.64 7.53
N ALA A 99 -0.54 7.57 6.72
CA ALA A 99 -0.13 7.67 5.33
C ALA A 99 1.25 8.33 5.28
N GLY A 100 2.17 7.80 4.46
CA GLY A 100 3.49 8.42 4.25
C GLY A 100 3.33 9.87 3.76
N ALA A 101 3.99 10.81 4.42
CA ALA A 101 3.83 12.24 4.11
C ALA A 101 4.29 12.53 2.67
N GLY A 102 3.42 13.13 1.85
CA GLY A 102 3.76 13.53 0.47
C GLY A 102 3.62 12.44 -0.60
N CYS A 103 3.11 11.26 -0.26
CA CYS A 103 3.12 10.10 -1.14
C CYS A 103 1.72 9.72 -1.67
N GLN A 104 1.03 10.67 -2.30
CA GLN A 104 0.03 10.33 -3.32
C GLN A 104 0.80 9.98 -4.59
N ILE A 105 0.64 8.74 -5.03
CA ILE A 105 1.34 8.16 -6.19
C ILE A 105 0.41 8.13 -7.40
#